data_AF-A0A2T6KCK5-F1
#
_entry.id   AF-A0A2T6KCK5-F1
#
_cell.length_a   1.000
_cell.length_b   1.000
_cell.length_c   1.000
_cell.angle_alpha   90.00
_cell.angle_beta   90.00
_cell.angle_gamma   90.00
#
_symmetry.space_group_name_H-M   'P 1'
#
loop_
_entity.id
_entity.type
_entity.pdbx_description
1 polymer ?
#
loop_
_entity_poly.entity_id
_entity_poly.type
_entity_poly.pdbx_seq_one_letter_code
_entity_poly.pdbx_strand_id
1 'polypeptide(L)' 'MNRKAHPMSVEAMRQAFIKELNSFGIDEGRNGESLSSLDYHSVLNLVTIERIKRDYE' A
#
# COMPACT_ATOMS: atom_id res chain seq x y z
N MET A 1 16.96 12.02 23.97
CA MET A 1 16.65 12.45 22.58
C MET A 1 15.22 12.06 22.26
N ASN A 2 14.26 12.98 22.39
CA ASN A 2 12.86 12.72 22.04
C ASN A 2 12.70 12.74 20.52
N ARG A 3 12.71 11.57 19.88
CA ARG A 3 12.29 11.44 18.48
C ARG A 3 10.77 11.64 18.46
N LYS A 4 10.33 12.88 18.27
CA LYS A 4 8.94 13.17 17.89
C LYS A 4 8.70 12.43 16.56
N ALA A 5 7.84 11.41 16.58
CA ALA A 5 7.39 10.76 15.37
C ALA A 5 6.73 11.85 14.51
N HIS A 6 7.37 12.20 13.40
CA HIS A 6 6.74 13.08 12.43
C HIS A 6 5.64 12.24 11.77
N PRO A 7 4.39 12.75 11.67
CA PRO A 7 3.37 12.05 10.93
C PRO A 7 3.89 11.78 9.51
N MET A 8 3.82 10.52 9.07
CA MET A 8 4.26 10.17 7.73
C MET A 8 3.44 10.95 6.70
N SER A 9 4.10 11.45 5.65
CA SER A 9 3.39 12.08 4.54
C SER A 9 2.48 11.06 3.86
N VAL A 10 1.42 11.54 3.21
CA VAL A 10 0.51 10.71 2.40
C VAL A 10 1.29 9.89 1.37
N GLU A 11 2.31 10.50 0.75
CA GLU A 11 3.17 9.83 -0.21
C GLU A 11 4.04 8.74 0.44
N ALA A 12 4.59 8.98 1.63
CA ALA A 12 5.36 7.96 2.36
C ALA A 12 4.48 6.76 2.75
N MET A 13 3.23 7.00 3.15
CA MET A 13 2.26 5.94 3.42
C MET A 13 1.90 5.17 2.14
N ARG A 14 1.66 5.89 1.03
CA ARG A 14 1.39 5.25 -0.28
C ARG A 14 2.53 4.32 -0.69
N GLN A 15 3.78 4.78 -0.59
CA GLN A 15 4.95 3.98 -0.93
C GLN A 15 5.12 2.77 0.00
N ALA A 16 4.79 2.91 1.29
CA ALA A 16 4.80 1.78 2.23
C ALA A 16 3.78 0.70 1.82
N PHE A 17 2.57 1.11 1.41
CA PHE A 17 1.55 0.17 0.94
C PHE A 17 1.90 -0.47 -0.40
N ILE A 18 2.50 0.27 -1.35
CA ILE A 18 3.02 -0.32 -2.61
C ILE A 18 4.07 -1.38 -2.28
N LYS A 19 5.01 -1.08 -1.39
CA LYS A 19 6.04 -2.05 -0.99
C LYS A 19 5.45 -3.31 -0.37
N GLU A 20 4.38 -3.18 0.40
CA GLU A 20 3.66 -4.30 0.98
C GLU A 20 2.94 -5.13 -0.09
N LEU A 21 2.24 -4.50 -1.02
CA LEU A 21 1.62 -5.19 -2.16
C LEU A 21 2.65 -5.98 -2.98
N ASN A 22 3.81 -5.37 -3.27
CA ASN A 22 4.90 -6.07 -3.95
C ASN A 22 5.40 -7.28 -3.14
N SER A 23 5.40 -7.20 -1.80
CA SER A 23 5.76 -8.34 -0.93
C SER A 23 4.73 -9.47 -0.99
N PHE A 24 3.50 -9.16 -1.40
CA PHE A 24 2.46 -10.14 -1.67
C PHE A 24 2.54 -10.72 -3.10
N GLY A 25 3.48 -10.25 -3.93
CA GLY A 25 3.60 -10.61 -5.34
C GLY A 25 2.60 -9.89 -6.24
N ILE A 26 2.13 -8.70 -5.84
CA ILE A 26 1.16 -7.89 -6.58
C ILE A 26 1.89 -6.65 -7.09
N ASP A 27 2.06 -6.57 -8.40
CA ASP A 27 2.78 -5.46 -9.06
C ASP A 27 1.84 -4.51 -9.82
N GLU A 28 0.57 -4.88 -9.95
CA GLU A 28 -0.45 -4.18 -10.72
C GLU A 28 -1.76 -4.02 -9.94
N GLY A 29 -2.52 -2.97 -10.29
CA GLY A 29 -3.87 -2.74 -9.82
C GLY A 29 -4.89 -3.65 -10.49
N ARG A 30 -6.17 -3.44 -10.16
CA ARG A 30 -7.25 -4.33 -10.61
C ARG A 30 -7.48 -4.33 -12.11
N ASN A 31 -7.09 -3.27 -12.81
CA ASN A 31 -7.27 -3.14 -14.26
C ASN A 31 -5.92 -3.25 -15.02
N GLY A 32 -4.87 -3.77 -14.39
CA GLY A 32 -3.53 -3.90 -14.98
C GLY A 32 -2.69 -2.62 -14.95
N GLU A 33 -3.13 -1.58 -14.23
CA GLU A 33 -2.35 -0.37 -14.05
C GLU A 33 -1.19 -0.59 -13.08
N SER A 34 -0.03 0.03 -13.34
CA SER A 34 1.10 -0.02 -12.40
C SER A 34 0.69 0.57 -11.04
N LEU A 35 1.07 -0.08 -9.95
CA LEU A 35 0.83 0.44 -8.59
C LEU A 35 1.39 1.85 -8.38
N SER A 36 2.47 2.21 -9.07
CA SER A 36 3.06 3.55 -8.96
C SER A 36 2.15 4.66 -9.50
N SER A 37 1.26 4.32 -10.44
CA SER A 37 0.29 5.25 -11.06
C SER A 37 -0.98 5.45 -10.24
N LEU A 38 -1.20 4.60 -9.23
CA LEU A 38 -2.35 4.68 -8.35
C LEU A 38 -2.19 5.79 -7.30
N ASP A 39 -3.30 6.46 -7.00
CA ASP A 39 -3.36 7.40 -5.87
C ASP A 39 -3.37 6.66 -4.52
N TYR A 40 -3.19 7.43 -3.45
CA TYR A 40 -3.12 6.89 -2.09
C TYR A 40 -4.34 6.04 -1.70
N HIS A 41 -5.55 6.48 -2.05
CA HIS A 41 -6.77 5.79 -1.65
C HIS A 41 -6.97 4.48 -2.42
N SER A 42 -6.56 4.46 -3.68
CA SER A 42 -6.59 3.27 -4.54
C SER A 42 -5.62 2.21 -4.02
N VAL A 43 -4.38 2.61 -3.68
CA VAL A 43 -3.39 1.71 -3.07
C VAL A 43 -3.86 1.22 -1.70
N LEU A 44 -4.39 2.11 -0.85
CA LEU A 44 -4.91 1.76 0.47
C LEU A 44 -6.05 0.72 0.38
N ASN A 45 -6.98 0.93 -0.54
CA ASN A 45 -8.09 0.00 -0.76
C ASN A 45 -7.57 -1.38 -1.22
N LEU A 46 -6.62 -1.39 -2.15
CA LEU A 46 -6.03 -2.62 -2.65
C LEU A 46 -5.32 -3.40 -1.54
N VAL A 47 -4.39 -2.77 -0.81
CA VAL A 47 -3.66 -3.44 0.28
C VAL A 47 -4.59 -3.93 1.39
N THR A 48 -5.65 -3.19 1.70
CA THR A 48 -6.64 -3.60 2.71
C THR A 48 -7.34 -4.89 2.30
N ILE A 49 -7.74 -5.00 1.03
CA ILE A 49 -8.44 -6.17 0.52
C ILE A 49 -7.51 -7.38 0.47
N GLU A 50 -6.26 -7.19 0.07
CA GLU A 50 -5.27 -8.27 0.03
C GLU A 50 -4.88 -8.77 1.44
N ARG A 51 -4.80 -7.87 2.43
CA ARG A 51 -4.65 -8.26 3.84
C ARG A 51 -5.82 -9.13 4.31
N ILE A 52 -7.04 -8.66 4.06
CA ILE A 52 -8.26 -9.39 4.46
C ILE A 52 -8.27 -10.80 3.85
N LYS A 53 -8.00 -10.93 2.54
CA LYS A 53 -7.97 -12.24 1.88
C LYS A 53 -6.99 -13.21 2.56
N ARG A 54 -5.78 -12.73 2.86
CA ARG A 54 -4.71 -13.53 3.48
C ARG A 54 -5.00 -13.91 4.93
N ASP A 55 -5.72 -13.08 5.68
CA ASP A 55 -6.12 -13.41 7.06
C ASP A 55 -7.14 -14.57 7.13
N TYR A 56 -7.82 -14.86 6.01
CA TYR A 56 -8.80 -15.94 5.89
C TYR A 56 -8.26 -17.21 5.19
N GLU A 57 -7.00 -17.22 4.75
CA GLU A 57 -6.29 -18.38 4.16
C GLU A 57 -5.48 -19.13 5.22
#